data_AF-I6LMV7-F1
#
_entry.id   AF-I6LMV7-F1
#
_cell.length_a   1.000
_cell.length_b   1.000
_cell.length_c   1.000
_cell.angle_alpha   90.00
_cell.angle_beta   90.00
_cell.angle_gamma   90.00
#
_symmetry.space_group_name_H-M   'P 1'
#
loop_
_entity.id
_entity.type
_entity.pdbx_description
1 polymer ?
#
loop_
_entity_poly.entity_id
_entity_poly.type
_entity_poly.pdbx_seq_one_letter_code
_entity_poly.pdbx_strand_id
1 'polypeptide(L)'
;MDAEHFPVGFFRWDQRPAPVVAAAAPPPTTVFNKDHGRPLEVILPMNGRKELKSLEDLFKEYGVRYLTLAKMTEMGFTANTLVNMTEEEIEDLMKTLVELYHMDLLIGERYGIKSAIRAEKKRLQDSLEMQRLEILSEAERKRMLHDDHNTFATAMASEGTSKELRANDPLIFPESTSADHAPMNIGSCKDSTLILQNSNQAQFCGSGLIGVPEHSSESDERKADTNKQKRRRSKEPGEDGEDRPREHPFIVTEPGELARGKKNGLDYLFDLYEQCGKFLLEVQRIAKEKGEKCPTKVTNQVFRHAKHNGAVYINKPKMRHYVHCYALHCLDSEQSNHLRRIYKERGENVGAWRQACYYPLVAIARENNWDIEGIFNRNEKLKIWYVPTKLRQLCHMERSKECQ
;
A
#
# COMPACT_ATOMS: atom_id res chain seq x y z
N MET A 1 -50.27 -11.60 79.06
CA MET A 1 -51.16 -11.07 77.99
C MET A 1 -50.25 -10.61 76.89
N ASP A 2 -50.22 -11.39 75.81
CA ASP A 2 -48.94 -11.99 75.41
C ASP A 2 -48.51 -11.58 74.00
N ALA A 3 -47.23 -11.84 73.71
CA ALA A 3 -46.64 -11.63 72.40
C ALA A 3 -46.69 -12.92 71.58
N GLU A 4 -46.78 -12.80 70.26
CA GLU A 4 -46.38 -13.83 69.31
C GLU A 4 -45.46 -13.20 68.26
N HIS A 5 -44.37 -13.90 67.92
CA HIS A 5 -43.22 -13.29 67.24
C HIS A 5 -42.35 -14.34 66.51
N PHE A 6 -42.32 -14.30 65.17
CA PHE A 6 -41.41 -15.10 64.31
C PHE A 6 -41.58 -16.65 64.49
N PRO A 7 -40.77 -17.55 63.89
CA PRO A 7 -39.70 -17.38 62.90
C PRO A 7 -39.79 -18.25 61.61
N VAL A 8 -38.75 -18.14 60.79
CA VAL A 8 -38.37 -18.99 59.65
C VAL A 8 -38.40 -20.51 59.91
N GLY A 9 -38.59 -21.30 58.85
CA GLY A 9 -38.35 -22.75 58.87
C GLY A 9 -38.23 -23.39 57.48
N PHE A 10 -37.06 -23.99 57.18
CA PHE A 10 -36.92 -25.01 56.14
C PHE A 10 -37.89 -26.18 56.41
N PHE A 11 -38.45 -26.81 55.38
CA PHE A 11 -38.73 -28.25 55.49
C PHE A 11 -38.50 -29.04 54.19
N ARG A 12 -37.94 -30.23 54.37
CA ARG A 12 -37.63 -31.25 53.35
C ARG A 12 -38.62 -32.39 53.51
N TRP A 13 -39.18 -32.92 52.42
CA TRP A 13 -39.88 -34.21 52.48
C TRP A 13 -39.45 -35.16 51.35
N ASP A 14 -39.27 -36.41 51.75
CA ASP A 14 -38.97 -37.60 50.95
C ASP A 14 -39.47 -38.80 51.78
N GLN A 15 -40.18 -39.75 51.14
CA GLN A 15 -40.70 -40.97 51.78
C GLN A 15 -40.84 -42.13 50.77
N ARG A 16 -39.79 -42.97 50.70
CA ARG A 16 -39.78 -44.47 50.86
C ARG A 16 -40.78 -45.38 50.11
N PRO A 17 -40.57 -46.73 50.06
CA PRO A 17 -39.45 -47.54 50.58
C PRO A 17 -38.75 -48.45 49.53
N ALA A 18 -37.68 -49.14 49.96
CA ALA A 18 -36.99 -50.23 49.24
C ALA A 18 -37.53 -51.63 49.65
N PRO A 19 -36.94 -52.75 49.17
CA PRO A 19 -36.06 -53.49 50.10
C PRO A 19 -34.89 -54.33 49.50
N VAL A 20 -33.69 -54.24 50.12
CA VAL A 20 -32.55 -55.22 50.28
C VAL A 20 -31.99 -56.00 49.04
N VAL A 21 -30.77 -56.61 49.01
CA VAL A 21 -29.96 -57.41 49.97
C VAL A 21 -28.43 -57.34 49.70
N ALA A 22 -27.60 -57.42 50.77
CA ALA A 22 -26.13 -57.71 50.86
C ALA A 22 -25.13 -56.83 50.05
N ALA A 23 -24.08 -56.20 50.61
CA ALA A 23 -22.93 -56.63 51.47
C ALA A 23 -21.78 -57.30 50.67
N ALA A 24 -20.47 -57.05 50.88
CA ALA A 24 -19.73 -56.25 51.90
C ALA A 24 -18.40 -55.63 51.32
N ALA A 25 -17.53 -55.06 52.16
CA ALA A 25 -16.22 -54.44 51.83
C ALA A 25 -15.16 -54.84 52.90
N PRO A 26 -13.91 -54.29 53.01
CA PRO A 26 -13.00 -53.51 52.14
C PRO A 26 -11.60 -54.24 52.07
N PRO A 27 -10.35 -53.68 52.17
CA PRO A 27 -9.77 -52.34 51.92
C PRO A 27 -8.60 -52.32 50.85
N PRO A 28 -7.31 -51.91 51.07
CA PRO A 28 -6.82 -50.67 50.43
C PRO A 28 -5.43 -50.66 49.71
N THR A 29 -5.18 -49.55 48.99
CA THR A 29 -3.86 -48.87 48.76
C THR A 29 -2.77 -49.44 47.82
N THR A 30 -1.85 -48.51 47.45
CA THR A 30 -0.44 -48.66 47.00
C THR A 30 -0.07 -49.08 45.56
N VAL A 31 0.14 -48.04 44.72
CA VAL A 31 1.29 -47.72 43.81
C VAL A 31 2.09 -48.78 42.99
N PHE A 32 2.58 -48.25 41.85
CA PHE A 32 3.83 -48.52 41.11
C PHE A 32 3.83 -49.43 39.86
N ASN A 33 4.62 -48.97 38.88
CA ASN A 33 4.79 -49.41 37.49
C ASN A 33 5.27 -50.88 37.31
N LYS A 34 5.11 -51.45 36.10
CA LYS A 34 6.17 -51.44 35.05
C LYS A 34 5.91 -52.37 33.83
N ASP A 35 5.93 -51.79 32.62
CA ASP A 35 6.16 -52.39 31.27
C ASP A 35 5.28 -53.61 30.85
N HIS A 36 5.07 -53.98 29.58
CA HIS A 36 5.91 -53.88 28.37
C HIS A 36 5.04 -53.74 27.12
N GLY A 37 5.53 -53.12 26.01
CA GLY A 37 4.87 -53.19 24.70
C GLY A 37 4.91 -51.94 23.82
N ARG A 38 6.06 -51.68 23.19
CA ARG A 38 6.23 -50.88 21.95
C ARG A 38 7.06 -51.74 20.97
N PRO A 39 7.16 -51.46 19.65
CA PRO A 39 6.77 -50.25 18.91
C PRO A 39 5.69 -50.60 17.83
N LEU A 40 5.42 -49.88 16.72
CA LEU A 40 6.15 -48.88 15.92
C LEU A 40 5.17 -47.96 15.17
N GLU A 41 5.61 -46.77 14.76
CA GLU A 41 4.84 -45.87 13.90
C GLU A 41 4.80 -46.38 12.45
N VAL A 42 3.72 -46.05 11.74
CA VAL A 42 3.74 -45.89 10.28
C VAL A 42 3.36 -44.45 9.98
N ILE A 43 4.26 -43.74 9.30
CA ILE A 43 4.20 -42.30 9.01
C ILE A 43 4.02 -42.11 7.50
N LEU A 44 3.23 -41.09 7.13
CA LEU A 44 3.03 -40.56 5.77
C LEU A 44 2.37 -41.51 4.73
N PRO A 45 1.89 -40.99 3.58
CA PRO A 45 1.34 -39.64 3.34
C PRO A 45 -0.02 -39.67 2.62
N MET A 46 -0.87 -38.65 2.83
CA MET A 46 -1.74 -38.22 1.72
C MET A 46 -2.14 -36.74 1.80
N ASN A 47 -1.91 -36.01 0.71
CA ASN A 47 -2.28 -34.60 0.56
C ASN A 47 -3.79 -34.48 0.34
N GLY A 48 -4.56 -34.41 1.44
CA GLY A 48 -5.94 -33.95 1.39
C GLY A 48 -5.99 -32.46 1.09
N ARG A 49 -6.53 -32.07 -0.07
CA ARG A 49 -7.01 -30.70 -0.28
C ARG A 49 -8.05 -30.39 0.79
N LYS A 50 -8.16 -29.12 1.21
CA LYS A 50 -9.24 -28.65 2.10
C LYS A 50 -10.54 -28.49 1.30
N GLU A 51 -11.05 -29.61 0.81
CA GLU A 51 -12.26 -29.68 -0.02
C GLU A 51 -13.52 -29.52 0.85
N LEU A 52 -14.43 -28.67 0.36
CA LEU A 52 -15.84 -28.54 0.76
C LEU A 52 -16.10 -28.47 2.28
N LYS A 53 -16.02 -27.25 2.84
CA LYS A 53 -16.68 -26.95 4.12
C LYS A 53 -18.16 -27.33 4.05
N SER A 54 -18.70 -27.89 5.13
CA SER A 54 -20.15 -28.06 5.24
C SER A 54 -20.87 -26.70 5.29
N LEU A 55 -22.17 -26.70 5.02
CA LEU A 55 -23.01 -25.53 5.26
C LEU A 55 -22.98 -25.11 6.74
N GLU A 56 -22.89 -26.07 7.66
CA GLU A 56 -22.74 -25.83 9.11
C GLU A 56 -21.44 -25.10 9.43
N ASP A 57 -20.29 -25.53 8.87
CA ASP A 57 -18.99 -24.88 9.06
C ASP A 57 -18.91 -23.47 8.47
N LEU A 58 -19.69 -23.17 7.42
CA LEU A 58 -19.73 -21.84 6.82
C LEU A 58 -20.43 -20.84 7.74
N PHE A 59 -21.57 -21.20 8.34
CA PHE A 59 -22.42 -20.26 9.08
C PHE A 59 -22.30 -20.34 10.61
N LYS A 60 -21.50 -21.28 11.15
CA LYS A 60 -21.29 -21.57 12.58
C LYS A 60 -21.17 -20.36 13.52
N GLU A 61 -20.44 -19.32 13.08
CA GLU A 61 -20.14 -18.12 13.88
C GLU A 61 -21.01 -16.91 13.50
N TYR A 62 -21.94 -17.07 12.57
CA TYR A 62 -22.69 -15.98 11.92
C TYR A 62 -24.17 -15.91 12.30
N GLY A 63 -24.62 -16.70 13.29
CA GLY A 63 -25.96 -16.58 13.87
C GLY A 63 -27.12 -17.06 12.99
N VAL A 64 -26.85 -17.82 11.93
CA VAL A 64 -27.88 -18.44 11.07
C VAL A 64 -28.48 -19.66 11.80
N ARG A 65 -29.81 -19.74 11.92
CA ARG A 65 -30.45 -20.86 12.62
C ARG A 65 -30.38 -22.15 11.81
N TYR A 66 -30.35 -23.29 12.51
CA TYR A 66 -30.35 -24.63 11.92
C TYR A 66 -31.50 -24.87 10.91
N LEU A 67 -32.70 -24.32 11.16
CA LEU A 67 -33.84 -24.47 10.25
C LEU A 67 -33.62 -23.75 8.90
N THR A 68 -33.11 -22.52 8.94
CA THR A 68 -32.68 -21.75 7.76
C THR A 68 -31.63 -22.53 6.97
N LEU A 69 -30.66 -23.10 7.69
CA LEU A 69 -29.58 -23.88 7.12
C LEU A 69 -30.05 -25.18 6.46
N ALA A 70 -30.88 -25.95 7.14
CA ALA A 70 -31.46 -27.20 6.63
C ALA A 70 -32.27 -26.95 5.35
N LYS A 71 -33.04 -25.84 5.28
CA LYS A 71 -33.76 -25.48 4.06
C LYS A 71 -32.83 -25.10 2.91
N MET A 72 -31.69 -24.44 3.18
CA MET A 72 -30.67 -24.18 2.16
C MET A 72 -30.03 -25.48 1.63
N THR A 73 -29.76 -26.45 2.50
CA THR A 73 -29.31 -27.80 2.10
C THR A 73 -30.35 -28.54 1.28
N GLU A 74 -31.64 -28.47 1.67
CA GLU A 74 -32.77 -29.09 0.97
C GLU A 74 -32.98 -28.54 -0.44
N MET A 75 -32.76 -27.24 -0.64
CA MET A 75 -32.72 -26.59 -1.96
C MET A 75 -31.46 -26.94 -2.79
N GLY A 76 -30.55 -27.76 -2.26
CA GLY A 76 -29.34 -28.19 -2.97
C GLY A 76 -28.19 -27.17 -2.98
N PHE A 77 -28.23 -26.12 -2.16
CA PHE A 77 -27.09 -25.22 -2.03
C PHE A 77 -25.93 -25.89 -1.32
N THR A 78 -24.71 -25.54 -1.72
CA THR A 78 -23.46 -25.94 -1.04
C THR A 78 -22.68 -24.69 -0.67
N ALA A 79 -21.74 -24.80 0.27
CA ALA A 79 -20.84 -23.70 0.60
C ALA A 79 -20.09 -23.17 -0.64
N ASN A 80 -19.67 -24.08 -1.54
CA ASN A 80 -19.03 -23.70 -2.80
C ASN A 80 -19.99 -23.00 -3.78
N THR A 81 -21.26 -23.38 -3.84
CA THR A 81 -22.27 -22.68 -4.65
C THR A 81 -22.39 -21.23 -4.18
N LEU A 82 -22.65 -21.05 -2.88
CA LEU A 82 -22.89 -19.74 -2.26
C LEU A 82 -21.71 -18.78 -2.36
N VAL A 83 -20.47 -19.29 -2.27
CA VAL A 83 -19.27 -18.44 -2.34
C VAL A 83 -18.95 -17.98 -3.77
N ASN A 84 -19.42 -18.71 -4.80
CA ASN A 84 -19.28 -18.27 -6.19
C ASN A 84 -20.34 -17.23 -6.61
N MET A 85 -21.52 -17.24 -6.01
CA MET A 85 -22.63 -16.31 -6.30
C MET A 85 -22.26 -14.83 -6.07
N THR A 86 -22.96 -13.92 -6.74
CA THR A 86 -22.89 -12.46 -6.51
C THR A 86 -23.68 -12.05 -5.26
N GLU A 87 -23.54 -10.81 -4.78
CA GLU A 87 -24.35 -10.39 -3.62
C GLU A 87 -25.83 -10.22 -3.98
N GLU A 88 -26.13 -9.86 -5.22
CA GLU A 88 -27.49 -9.81 -5.77
C GLU A 88 -28.17 -11.20 -5.78
N GLU A 89 -27.46 -12.23 -6.26
CA GLU A 89 -27.97 -13.61 -6.24
C GLU A 89 -28.21 -14.13 -4.80
N ILE A 90 -27.44 -13.64 -3.83
CA ILE A 90 -27.64 -13.95 -2.41
C ILE A 90 -28.84 -13.18 -1.82
N GLU A 91 -29.11 -11.94 -2.25
CA GLU A 91 -30.36 -11.24 -1.92
C GLU A 91 -31.58 -11.99 -2.47
N ASP A 92 -31.54 -12.41 -3.75
CA ASP A 92 -32.62 -13.18 -4.38
C ASP A 92 -32.81 -14.58 -3.77
N LEU A 93 -31.76 -15.21 -3.24
CA LEU A 93 -31.85 -16.41 -2.41
C LEU A 93 -32.59 -16.15 -1.08
N MET A 94 -32.23 -15.09 -0.35
CA MET A 94 -32.91 -14.75 0.90
C MET A 94 -34.35 -14.28 0.68
N LYS A 95 -34.62 -13.65 -0.47
CA LYS A 95 -35.97 -13.33 -0.93
C LYS A 95 -36.76 -14.60 -1.23
N THR A 96 -36.18 -15.54 -1.99
CA THR A 96 -36.77 -16.86 -2.29
C THR A 96 -37.14 -17.63 -1.02
N LEU A 97 -36.26 -17.67 -0.02
CA LEU A 97 -36.53 -18.29 1.29
C LEU A 97 -37.78 -17.69 1.98
N VAL A 98 -37.98 -16.38 1.88
CA VAL A 98 -39.11 -15.66 2.53
C VAL A 98 -40.39 -15.76 1.70
N GLU A 99 -40.31 -15.57 0.38
CA GLU A 99 -41.47 -15.46 -0.50
C GLU A 99 -42.04 -16.82 -0.94
N LEU A 100 -41.17 -17.80 -1.25
CA LEU A 100 -41.59 -19.11 -1.76
C LEU A 100 -41.56 -20.23 -0.69
N TYR A 101 -40.69 -20.11 0.31
CA TYR A 101 -40.58 -21.09 1.41
C TYR A 101 -41.13 -20.56 2.76
N HIS A 102 -41.66 -19.33 2.78
CA HIS A 102 -42.28 -18.69 3.95
C HIS A 102 -41.40 -18.69 5.22
N MET A 103 -40.08 -18.66 5.04
CA MET A 103 -39.12 -18.58 6.14
C MET A 103 -39.07 -17.17 6.72
N ASP A 104 -39.47 -17.00 7.98
CA ASP A 104 -39.22 -15.78 8.74
C ASP A 104 -37.72 -15.64 9.07
N LEU A 105 -36.94 -15.14 8.12
CA LEU A 105 -35.52 -14.86 8.31
C LEU A 105 -35.33 -13.62 9.17
N LEU A 106 -34.72 -13.78 10.35
CA LEU A 106 -34.42 -12.69 11.27
C LEU A 106 -33.40 -11.71 10.64
N ILE A 107 -33.45 -10.45 11.05
CA ILE A 107 -32.52 -9.41 10.58
C ILE A 107 -31.06 -9.84 10.79
N GLY A 108 -30.75 -10.44 11.93
CA GLY A 108 -29.42 -10.99 12.23
C GLY A 108 -28.98 -12.10 11.27
N GLU A 109 -29.89 -13.00 10.87
CA GLU A 109 -29.57 -14.08 9.91
C GLU A 109 -29.28 -13.51 8.52
N ARG A 110 -30.05 -12.50 8.07
CA ARG A 110 -29.84 -11.89 6.75
C ARG A 110 -28.48 -11.22 6.61
N TYR A 111 -28.00 -10.57 7.67
CA TYR A 111 -26.62 -10.06 7.71
C TYR A 111 -25.61 -11.19 7.90
N GLY A 112 -25.90 -12.18 8.75
CA GLY A 112 -25.06 -13.36 8.97
C GLY A 112 -24.75 -14.14 7.70
N ILE A 113 -25.77 -14.39 6.86
CA ILE A 113 -25.64 -15.10 5.58
C ILE A 113 -24.63 -14.36 4.67
N LYS A 114 -24.82 -13.05 4.46
CA LYS A 114 -23.92 -12.22 3.65
C LYS A 114 -22.51 -12.19 4.24
N SER A 115 -22.39 -12.00 5.56
CA SER A 115 -21.10 -11.88 6.24
C SER A 115 -20.27 -13.16 6.15
N ALA A 116 -20.87 -14.33 6.35
CA ALA A 116 -20.19 -15.62 6.22
C ALA A 116 -19.68 -15.86 4.80
N ILE A 117 -20.54 -15.64 3.81
CA ILE A 117 -20.22 -15.83 2.38
C ILE A 117 -19.10 -14.86 1.97
N ARG A 118 -19.19 -13.58 2.33
CA ARG A 118 -18.15 -12.57 2.05
C ARG A 118 -16.82 -12.91 2.73
N ALA A 119 -16.84 -13.39 3.97
CA ALA A 119 -15.64 -13.82 4.70
C ALA A 119 -14.98 -15.05 4.07
N GLU A 120 -15.75 -16.06 3.68
CA GLU A 120 -15.21 -17.27 3.03
C GLU A 120 -14.75 -17.00 1.59
N LYS A 121 -15.45 -16.12 0.85
CA LYS A 121 -15.03 -15.66 -0.49
C LYS A 121 -13.66 -14.98 -0.43
N LYS A 122 -13.47 -14.08 0.54
CA LYS A 122 -12.16 -13.49 0.83
C LYS A 122 -11.13 -14.57 1.20
N ARG A 123 -11.46 -15.48 2.12
CA ARG A 123 -10.53 -16.54 2.57
C ARG A 123 -10.09 -17.46 1.43
N LEU A 124 -10.95 -17.74 0.45
CA LEU A 124 -10.58 -18.47 -0.77
C LEU A 124 -9.74 -17.64 -1.73
N GLN A 125 -10.02 -16.34 -1.89
CA GLN A 125 -9.18 -15.44 -2.69
C GLN A 125 -7.77 -15.32 -2.10
N ASP A 126 -7.65 -15.02 -0.80
CA ASP A 126 -6.37 -14.96 -0.06
C ASP A 126 -5.58 -16.28 -0.25
N SER A 127 -6.27 -17.44 -0.23
CA SER A 127 -5.67 -18.76 -0.44
C SER A 127 -5.23 -19.03 -1.89
N LEU A 128 -5.95 -18.50 -2.89
CA LEU A 128 -5.62 -18.64 -4.31
C LEU A 128 -4.47 -17.71 -4.71
N GLU A 129 -4.39 -16.51 -4.12
CA GLU A 129 -3.26 -15.60 -4.27
C GLU A 129 -1.99 -16.19 -3.63
N MET A 130 -2.11 -16.82 -2.45
CA MET A 130 -1.02 -17.58 -1.82
C MET A 130 -0.52 -18.72 -2.73
N GLN A 131 -1.43 -19.53 -3.30
CA GLN A 131 -1.06 -20.63 -4.19
C GLN A 131 -0.44 -20.15 -5.50
N ARG A 132 -0.89 -19.00 -6.05
CA ARG A 132 -0.24 -18.36 -7.21
C ARG A 132 1.19 -17.93 -6.88
N LEU A 133 1.42 -17.35 -5.70
CA LEU A 133 2.75 -16.94 -5.25
C LEU A 133 3.67 -18.15 -5.05
N GLU A 134 3.15 -19.25 -4.49
CA GLU A 134 3.88 -20.51 -4.32
C GLU A 134 4.30 -21.11 -5.67
N ILE A 135 3.38 -21.22 -6.64
CA ILE A 135 3.65 -21.72 -8.00
C ILE A 135 4.70 -20.84 -8.71
N LEU A 136 4.62 -19.51 -8.56
CA LEU A 136 5.63 -18.61 -9.11
C LEU A 136 7.01 -18.85 -8.46
N SER A 137 7.06 -19.08 -7.14
CA SER A 137 8.31 -19.41 -6.42
C SER A 137 8.88 -20.77 -6.86
N GLU A 138 8.04 -21.75 -7.16
CA GLU A 138 8.48 -23.09 -7.60
C GLU A 138 8.95 -23.07 -9.05
N ALA A 139 8.29 -22.31 -9.93
CA ALA A 139 8.75 -22.06 -11.29
C ALA A 139 10.09 -21.31 -11.31
N GLU A 140 10.31 -20.38 -10.38
CA GLU A 140 11.59 -19.68 -10.18
C GLU A 140 12.68 -20.63 -9.68
N ARG A 141 12.39 -21.44 -8.66
CA ARG A 141 13.28 -22.48 -8.12
C ARG A 141 13.69 -23.51 -9.18
N LYS A 142 12.75 -23.91 -10.06
CA LYS A 142 13.03 -24.82 -11.18
C LYS A 142 13.86 -24.19 -12.30
N ARG A 143 13.80 -22.86 -12.50
CA ARG A 143 14.73 -22.16 -13.40
C ARG A 143 16.16 -22.21 -12.86
N MET A 144 16.36 -21.92 -11.56
CA MET A 144 17.70 -21.95 -10.95
C MET A 144 18.35 -23.34 -11.06
N LEU A 145 17.62 -24.40 -10.69
CA LEU A 145 18.12 -25.78 -10.79
C LEU A 145 18.42 -26.25 -12.23
N HIS A 146 17.83 -25.62 -13.25
CA HIS A 146 18.14 -25.93 -14.65
C HIS A 146 19.46 -25.27 -15.09
N ASP A 147 19.73 -24.06 -14.60
CA ASP A 147 20.92 -23.26 -14.91
C ASP A 147 22.18 -23.84 -14.25
N ASP A 148 22.06 -24.34 -13.00
CA ASP A 148 23.13 -25.05 -12.29
C ASP A 148 23.64 -26.27 -13.07
N HIS A 149 22.73 -27.08 -13.65
CA HIS A 149 23.09 -28.28 -14.39
C HIS A 149 23.87 -27.95 -15.68
N ASN A 150 23.52 -26.84 -16.34
CA ASN A 150 24.18 -26.37 -17.57
C ASN A 150 25.57 -25.75 -17.27
N THR A 151 25.67 -25.06 -16.13
CA THR A 151 26.91 -24.42 -15.67
C THR A 151 27.96 -25.46 -15.25
N PHE A 152 27.57 -26.50 -14.50
CA PHE A 152 28.49 -27.55 -14.06
C PHE A 152 29.12 -28.33 -15.23
N ALA A 153 28.35 -28.58 -16.30
CA ALA A 153 28.84 -29.28 -17.49
C ALA A 153 29.93 -28.50 -18.26
N THR A 154 29.92 -27.17 -18.18
CA THR A 154 30.85 -26.30 -18.91
C THR A 154 32.19 -26.13 -18.17
N ALA A 155 32.18 -26.17 -16.84
CA ALA A 155 33.37 -25.92 -16.02
C ALA A 155 34.45 -27.02 -16.09
N MET A 156 34.10 -28.24 -16.48
CA MET A 156 35.02 -29.40 -16.51
C MET A 156 35.89 -29.50 -17.78
N ALA A 157 35.78 -28.54 -18.71
CA ALA A 157 36.31 -28.69 -20.07
C ALA A 157 37.67 -28.02 -20.35
N SER A 158 38.27 -27.27 -19.41
CA SER A 158 39.45 -26.44 -19.71
C SER A 158 40.39 -26.13 -18.52
N GLU A 159 41.30 -27.06 -18.20
CA GLU A 159 42.61 -26.71 -17.61
C GLU A 159 43.72 -27.47 -18.34
N GLY A 160 44.82 -26.78 -18.72
CA GLY A 160 45.79 -27.33 -19.67
C GLY A 160 47.05 -26.48 -19.92
N THR A 161 47.82 -26.19 -18.86
CA THR A 161 49.30 -26.01 -18.84
C THR A 161 50.07 -25.39 -20.02
N SER A 162 50.91 -24.36 -19.76
CA SER A 162 52.35 -24.36 -20.14
C SER A 162 53.15 -23.16 -19.61
N LYS A 163 54.49 -23.18 -19.81
CA LYS A 163 55.52 -22.35 -19.14
C LYS A 163 56.12 -21.22 -20.00
N GLU A 164 56.80 -20.31 -19.32
CA GLU A 164 57.68 -19.21 -19.78
C GLU A 164 59.05 -19.68 -20.31
N LEU A 165 59.59 -19.05 -21.37
CA LEU A 165 61.05 -18.76 -21.59
C LEU A 165 61.33 -17.85 -22.82
N ARG A 166 62.60 -17.43 -22.99
CA ARG A 166 63.05 -16.18 -23.69
C ARG A 166 63.44 -16.28 -25.19
N ALA A 167 63.21 -15.14 -25.88
CA ALA A 167 64.07 -14.38 -26.83
C ALA A 167 64.86 -15.04 -27.99
N ASN A 168 64.87 -14.38 -29.17
CA ASN A 168 66.02 -13.66 -29.79
C ASN A 168 65.60 -12.89 -31.08
N ASP A 169 66.39 -11.88 -31.47
CA ASP A 169 66.25 -11.00 -32.67
C ASP A 169 67.15 -11.50 -33.84
N PRO A 170 67.05 -11.07 -35.15
CA PRO A 170 67.58 -9.75 -35.59
C PRO A 170 67.15 -9.10 -36.96
N LEU A 171 67.01 -7.76 -36.99
CA LEU A 171 67.37 -6.78 -38.10
C LEU A 171 66.61 -6.89 -39.47
N ILE A 172 66.62 -5.96 -40.47
CA ILE A 172 67.49 -4.85 -40.96
C ILE A 172 66.64 -3.66 -41.54
N PHE A 173 67.21 -2.43 -41.62
CA PHE A 173 66.72 -1.16 -42.25
C PHE A 173 67.59 -0.78 -43.49
N PRO A 174 67.22 0.11 -44.47
CA PRO A 174 67.25 1.58 -44.26
C PRO A 174 66.42 2.52 -45.23
N GLU A 175 66.43 3.84 -44.92
CA GLU A 175 66.52 5.05 -45.81
C GLU A 175 65.60 5.28 -47.05
N SER A 176 65.41 6.50 -47.61
CA SER A 176 65.39 7.92 -47.14
C SER A 176 65.19 8.91 -48.34
N THR A 177 64.97 10.19 -48.03
CA THR A 177 65.22 11.43 -48.84
C THR A 177 64.06 12.14 -49.58
N SER A 178 64.15 13.49 -49.58
CA SER A 178 63.53 14.56 -50.41
C SER A 178 62.07 14.43 -50.89
N ALA A 179 61.10 15.30 -50.57
CA ALA A 179 61.01 16.79 -50.49
C ALA A 179 60.49 17.46 -51.79
N ASP A 180 59.45 18.29 -51.67
CA ASP A 180 59.11 19.35 -52.63
C ASP A 180 58.13 20.42 -52.06
N HIS A 181 58.16 21.60 -52.70
CA HIS A 181 57.43 22.88 -52.58
C HIS A 181 55.90 22.87 -52.26
N ALA A 182 55.19 23.95 -51.85
CA ALA A 182 55.47 25.31 -51.33
C ALA A 182 54.15 26.00 -50.79
N PRO A 183 54.16 27.20 -50.14
CA PRO A 183 53.01 27.76 -49.37
C PRO A 183 52.43 29.13 -49.86
N MET A 184 51.49 29.72 -49.07
CA MET A 184 50.84 31.07 -49.16
C MET A 184 49.65 31.18 -50.16
N ASN A 185 48.71 32.16 -50.16
CA ASN A 185 48.43 33.36 -49.32
C ASN A 185 46.94 33.83 -49.45
N ILE A 186 46.48 34.79 -48.61
CA ILE A 186 45.38 35.78 -48.86
C ILE A 186 43.93 35.23 -49.04
N GLY A 187 42.84 35.91 -48.64
CA GLY A 187 42.67 37.20 -47.96
C GLY A 187 41.20 37.50 -47.54
N SER A 188 40.94 38.74 -47.11
CA SER A 188 39.69 39.18 -46.44
C SER A 188 38.58 39.69 -47.38
N CYS A 189 37.30 39.53 -47.01
CA CYS A 189 36.19 40.45 -47.33
C CYS A 189 34.96 40.26 -46.41
N LYS A 190 33.96 41.16 -46.52
CA LYS A 190 32.77 41.25 -45.64
C LYS A 190 31.43 41.41 -46.41
N ASP A 191 30.35 41.31 -45.65
CA ASP A 191 29.06 42.02 -45.78
C ASP A 191 28.04 41.68 -46.91
N SER A 192 26.99 40.94 -46.48
CA SER A 192 25.55 41.31 -46.60
C SER A 192 24.78 41.23 -47.94
N THR A 193 23.45 41.29 -47.82
CA THR A 193 22.38 41.38 -48.86
C THR A 193 22.07 40.12 -49.71
N LEU A 194 20.84 39.82 -50.19
CA LEU A 194 19.45 40.27 -49.86
C LEU A 194 18.38 39.27 -50.40
N ILE A 195 17.27 39.12 -49.65
CA ILE A 195 15.85 38.82 -50.06
C ILE A 195 15.50 37.78 -51.15
N LEU A 196 14.63 36.81 -50.80
CA LEU A 196 13.30 36.43 -51.40
C LEU A 196 12.79 35.19 -50.59
N GLN A 197 11.53 34.90 -50.23
CA GLN A 197 10.17 35.49 -50.27
C GLN A 197 9.35 34.84 -49.09
N ASN A 198 8.06 35.06 -48.75
CA ASN A 198 6.96 35.90 -49.25
C ASN A 198 5.90 36.20 -48.15
N SER A 199 5.04 37.20 -48.41
CA SER A 199 3.57 37.30 -48.17
C SER A 199 2.87 36.36 -47.15
N ASN A 200 2.07 36.84 -46.17
CA ASN A 200 1.69 38.24 -45.89
C ASN A 200 1.34 38.62 -44.41
N GLN A 201 0.05 38.71 -44.06
CA GLN A 201 -0.55 39.79 -43.24
C GLN A 201 -1.94 39.37 -42.72
N ALA A 202 -2.58 39.97 -41.70
CA ALA A 202 -2.21 40.91 -40.63
C ALA A 202 -3.28 40.77 -39.50
N GLN A 203 -3.04 40.98 -38.20
CA GLN A 203 -2.92 42.25 -37.47
C GLN A 203 -3.91 43.37 -37.84
N PHE A 204 -4.70 43.86 -36.86
CA PHE A 204 -4.52 45.22 -36.34
C PHE A 204 -5.12 45.40 -34.93
N CYS A 205 -4.96 46.60 -34.37
CA CYS A 205 -5.07 46.93 -32.93
C CYS A 205 -6.25 47.87 -32.61
N GLY A 206 -6.61 48.04 -31.34
CA GLY A 206 -7.46 49.17 -30.89
C GLY A 206 -7.97 49.06 -29.45
N SER A 207 -7.81 50.12 -28.66
CA SER A 207 -8.37 50.27 -27.32
C SER A 207 -9.50 51.31 -27.30
N GLY A 208 -10.46 51.21 -26.38
CA GLY A 208 -11.03 52.42 -25.78
C GLY A 208 -12.51 52.45 -25.37
N LEU A 209 -12.71 52.97 -24.16
CA LEU A 209 -13.84 53.83 -23.71
C LEU A 209 -15.16 53.19 -23.23
N ILE A 210 -15.97 54.05 -22.62
CA ILE A 210 -17.02 53.82 -21.61
C ILE A 210 -18.40 54.18 -22.16
N GLY A 211 -19.46 53.49 -21.71
CA GLY A 211 -20.85 53.90 -21.97
C GLY A 211 -21.91 53.09 -21.20
N VAL A 212 -22.89 53.79 -20.62
CA VAL A 212 -24.12 53.31 -19.92
C VAL A 212 -25.07 54.52 -19.80
N PRO A 213 -26.38 54.40 -19.52
CA PRO A 213 -27.27 53.21 -19.49
C PRO A 213 -28.63 53.41 -20.28
N GLU A 214 -29.63 52.55 -19.99
CA GLU A 214 -31.10 52.83 -19.90
C GLU A 214 -32.15 52.24 -20.90
N HIS A 215 -33.11 51.54 -20.28
CA HIS A 215 -34.58 51.49 -20.47
C HIS A 215 -35.36 50.69 -21.57
N SER A 216 -36.26 49.82 -21.06
CA SER A 216 -37.56 49.33 -21.60
C SER A 216 -37.58 48.44 -22.87
N SER A 217 -38.55 47.53 -23.10
CA SER A 217 -39.67 47.05 -22.25
C SER A 217 -40.01 45.56 -22.48
N GLU A 218 -40.75 45.00 -21.53
CA GLU A 218 -41.76 43.92 -21.59
C GLU A 218 -41.68 42.68 -22.53
N SER A 219 -41.97 41.54 -21.91
CA SER A 219 -42.97 40.51 -22.29
C SER A 219 -42.55 39.08 -22.72
N ASP A 220 -43.25 38.15 -22.05
CA ASP A 220 -43.68 36.81 -22.43
C ASP A 220 -42.75 35.58 -22.28
N GLU A 221 -43.38 34.45 -21.96
CA GLU A 221 -42.74 33.22 -21.48
C GLU A 221 -42.43 32.20 -22.60
N ARG A 222 -41.29 31.52 -22.46
CA ARG A 222 -41.15 30.07 -22.73
C ARG A 222 -39.87 29.50 -22.13
N LYS A 223 -40.00 28.67 -21.10
CA LYS A 223 -38.91 27.85 -20.56
C LYS A 223 -38.64 26.66 -21.49
N ALA A 224 -37.38 26.43 -21.84
CA ALA A 224 -36.95 25.28 -22.62
C ALA A 224 -35.65 24.70 -22.00
N ASP A 225 -35.77 23.57 -21.32
CA ASP A 225 -34.67 22.90 -20.63
C ASP A 225 -33.66 22.29 -21.62
N THR A 226 -32.59 23.05 -21.91
CA THR A 226 -31.48 22.59 -22.75
C THR A 226 -30.55 21.66 -21.97
N ASN A 227 -31.02 20.43 -21.70
CA ASN A 227 -30.26 19.36 -21.06
C ASN A 227 -28.99 19.02 -21.87
N LYS A 228 -27.87 19.64 -21.47
CA LYS A 228 -26.61 19.61 -22.22
C LYS A 228 -25.90 18.28 -22.00
N GLN A 229 -26.27 17.28 -22.81
CA GLN A 229 -25.75 15.90 -22.75
C GLN A 229 -24.21 15.86 -22.68
N LYS A 230 -23.69 15.62 -21.48
CA LYS A 230 -22.26 15.42 -21.22
C LYS A 230 -21.82 14.10 -21.84
N ARG A 231 -21.25 14.14 -23.05
CA ARG A 231 -20.68 12.98 -23.78
C ARG A 231 -19.84 12.12 -22.82
N ARG A 232 -20.40 10.98 -22.39
CA ARG A 232 -19.67 9.99 -21.59
C ARG A 232 -18.61 9.36 -22.47
N ARG A 233 -17.33 9.72 -22.27
CA ARG A 233 -16.21 8.96 -22.82
C ARG A 233 -16.20 7.60 -22.13
N SER A 234 -16.31 6.52 -22.91
CA SER A 234 -16.28 5.15 -22.41
C SER A 234 -15.05 4.94 -21.52
N LYS A 235 -15.25 4.36 -20.33
CA LYS A 235 -14.17 4.00 -19.42
C LYS A 235 -13.92 2.51 -19.54
N GLU A 236 -12.74 2.15 -20.03
CA GLU A 236 -12.24 0.77 -20.04
C GLU A 236 -12.09 0.24 -18.60
N PRO A 237 -12.17 -1.08 -18.38
CA PRO A 237 -12.09 -1.69 -17.05
C PRO A 237 -10.65 -1.66 -16.48
N GLY A 238 -10.18 -0.46 -16.13
CA GLY A 238 -8.89 -0.24 -15.46
C GLY A 238 -8.96 -0.54 -13.97
N GLU A 239 -8.28 -1.61 -13.57
CA GLU A 239 -8.13 -2.21 -12.23
C GLU A 239 -7.42 -1.30 -11.19
N ASP A 240 -8.05 -0.18 -10.79
CA ASP A 240 -7.61 0.61 -9.62
C ASP A 240 -8.78 1.43 -9.01
N GLY A 241 -9.97 0.83 -8.93
CA GLY A 241 -11.23 1.54 -8.64
C GLY A 241 -11.79 1.46 -7.21
N GLU A 242 -11.69 0.29 -6.56
CA GLU A 242 -12.46 -0.04 -5.35
C GLU A 242 -11.57 -0.31 -4.12
N ASP A 243 -12.21 -0.27 -2.94
CA ASP A 243 -11.67 -0.60 -1.61
C ASP A 243 -10.26 -0.12 -1.28
N ARG A 244 -10.09 1.20 -1.33
CA ARG A 244 -9.19 1.90 -0.41
C ARG A 244 -10.00 2.62 0.67
N PRO A 245 -10.11 2.05 1.89
CA PRO A 245 -10.68 2.75 3.04
C PRO A 245 -10.02 4.12 3.20
N ARG A 246 -10.82 5.19 3.16
CA ARG A 246 -10.30 6.57 3.21
C ARG A 246 -9.65 6.81 4.57
N GLU A 247 -8.32 6.97 4.54
CA GLU A 247 -7.53 7.29 5.73
C GLU A 247 -8.12 8.46 6.52
N HIS A 248 -7.99 8.38 7.85
CA HIS A 248 -8.36 9.48 8.72
C HIS A 248 -7.46 10.70 8.46
N PRO A 249 -8.05 11.92 8.40
CA PRO A 249 -7.28 13.13 8.16
C PRO A 249 -6.36 13.41 9.35
N PHE A 250 -5.17 13.95 9.06
CA PHE A 250 -4.25 14.39 10.09
C PHE A 250 -4.81 15.56 10.89
N ILE A 251 -4.40 15.66 12.16
CA ILE A 251 -4.52 16.85 13.01
C ILE A 251 -3.13 17.25 13.51
N VAL A 252 -2.96 18.50 13.95
CA VAL A 252 -1.72 18.92 14.60
C VAL A 252 -1.70 18.27 16.00
N THR A 253 -0.68 17.45 16.28
CA THR A 253 -0.46 16.84 17.60
C THR A 253 0.91 17.23 18.14
N GLU A 254 1.02 17.29 19.46
CA GLU A 254 2.30 17.40 20.15
C GLU A 254 3.17 16.14 19.97
N PRO A 255 4.49 16.23 20.19
CA PRO A 255 5.38 15.07 20.08
C PRO A 255 5.01 13.98 21.09
N GLY A 256 4.69 12.78 20.60
CA GLY A 256 4.21 11.66 21.41
C GLY A 256 2.72 11.68 21.72
N GLU A 257 1.96 12.69 21.27
CA GLU A 257 0.51 12.74 21.44
C GLU A 257 -0.20 11.89 20.38
N LEU A 258 -0.95 10.89 20.86
CA LEU A 258 -1.89 10.12 20.05
C LEU A 258 -3.13 10.98 19.71
N ALA A 259 -3.43 11.09 18.41
CA ALA A 259 -4.61 11.79 17.93
C ALA A 259 -5.90 11.13 18.46
N ARG A 260 -6.85 11.94 18.95
CA ARG A 260 -8.12 11.45 19.51
C ARG A 260 -9.18 11.23 18.42
N GLY A 261 -9.89 10.10 18.51
CA GLY A 261 -11.00 9.76 17.61
C GLY A 261 -10.56 9.36 16.21
N LYS A 262 -11.41 9.60 15.20
CA LYS A 262 -11.17 9.24 13.78
C LYS A 262 -10.21 10.23 13.09
N LYS A 263 -9.01 10.40 13.65
CA LYS A 263 -7.96 11.37 13.24
C LYS A 263 -6.57 10.72 13.34
N ASN A 264 -5.63 11.15 12.51
CA ASN A 264 -4.23 10.71 12.56
C ASN A 264 -3.30 11.78 13.16
N GLY A 265 -2.28 11.37 13.91
CA GLY A 265 -1.29 12.27 14.53
C GLY A 265 -0.12 12.61 13.61
N LEU A 266 0.67 13.63 13.97
CA LEU A 266 1.85 14.03 13.20
C LEU A 266 3.04 13.07 13.36
N ASP A 267 3.19 12.40 14.50
CA ASP A 267 4.23 11.37 14.66
C ASP A 267 3.95 10.15 13.75
N TYR A 268 2.68 9.76 13.59
CA TYR A 268 2.30 8.75 12.59
C TYR A 268 2.60 9.22 11.16
N LEU A 269 2.35 10.50 10.83
CA LEU A 269 2.75 11.07 9.55
C LEU A 269 4.26 10.94 9.31
N PHE A 270 5.10 11.11 10.34
CA PHE A 270 6.55 10.95 10.25
C PHE A 270 7.00 9.48 10.15
N ASP A 271 6.40 8.55 10.91
CA ASP A 271 6.66 7.11 10.76
C ASP A 271 6.41 6.61 9.32
N LEU A 272 5.40 7.13 8.62
CA LEU A 272 5.18 6.80 7.21
C LEU A 272 6.40 7.13 6.30
N TYR A 273 7.23 8.13 6.64
CA TYR A 273 8.48 8.40 5.91
C TYR A 273 9.57 7.39 6.26
N GLU A 274 9.63 6.92 7.50
CA GLU A 274 10.56 5.86 7.91
C GLU A 274 10.19 4.51 7.29
N GLN A 275 8.89 4.19 7.22
CA GLN A 275 8.37 3.05 6.46
C GLN A 275 8.74 3.15 4.97
N CYS A 276 8.61 4.31 4.34
CA CYS A 276 9.09 4.53 2.97
C CYS A 276 10.60 4.30 2.81
N GLY A 277 11.40 4.60 3.85
CA GLY A 277 12.82 4.28 3.91
C GLY A 277 13.07 2.76 3.93
N LYS A 278 12.35 2.03 4.79
CA LYS A 278 12.40 0.55 4.87
C LYS A 278 12.03 -0.09 3.52
N PHE A 279 10.95 0.35 2.88
CA PHE A 279 10.55 -0.14 1.55
C PHE A 279 11.54 0.25 0.43
N LEU A 280 12.27 1.37 0.56
CA LEU A 280 13.34 1.70 -0.39
C LEU A 280 14.54 0.75 -0.23
N LEU A 281 14.96 0.44 1.01
CA LEU A 281 16.06 -0.50 1.27
C LEU A 281 15.75 -1.89 0.70
N GLU A 282 14.51 -2.37 0.85
CA GLU A 282 14.08 -3.65 0.29
C GLU A 282 14.06 -3.63 -1.26
N VAL A 283 13.56 -2.57 -1.88
CA VAL A 283 13.64 -2.40 -3.34
C VAL A 283 15.09 -2.30 -3.83
N GLN A 284 16.00 -1.69 -3.05
CA GLN A 284 17.44 -1.67 -3.34
C GLN A 284 18.09 -3.06 -3.21
N ARG A 285 17.67 -3.88 -2.25
CA ARG A 285 18.11 -5.27 -2.08
C ARG A 285 17.72 -6.11 -3.29
N ILE A 286 16.42 -6.11 -3.63
CA ILE A 286 15.87 -6.84 -4.79
C ILE A 286 16.53 -6.38 -6.10
N ALA A 287 16.76 -5.07 -6.27
CA ALA A 287 17.41 -4.55 -7.47
C ALA A 287 18.87 -5.05 -7.61
N LYS A 288 19.64 -5.10 -6.51
CA LYS A 288 21.00 -5.66 -6.51
C LYS A 288 21.00 -7.15 -6.86
N GLU A 289 20.11 -7.93 -6.25
CA GLU A 289 19.98 -9.37 -6.48
C GLU A 289 19.59 -9.71 -7.93
N LYS A 290 18.87 -8.81 -8.61
CA LYS A 290 18.50 -8.94 -10.03
C LYS A 290 19.47 -8.30 -11.02
N GLY A 291 20.56 -7.67 -10.56
CA GLY A 291 21.45 -6.88 -11.41
C GLY A 291 20.79 -5.62 -12.02
N GLU A 292 19.63 -5.21 -11.50
CA GLU A 292 18.89 -4.03 -11.95
C GLU A 292 19.51 -2.72 -11.41
N LYS A 293 19.15 -1.58 -12.03
CA LYS A 293 19.59 -0.25 -11.59
C LYS A 293 19.01 0.12 -10.22
N CYS A 294 19.78 -0.14 -9.17
CA CYS A 294 19.50 0.21 -7.78
C CYS A 294 19.03 1.68 -7.61
N PRO A 295 17.81 1.95 -7.11
CA PRO A 295 17.29 3.31 -6.96
C PRO A 295 17.81 3.99 -5.68
N THR A 296 18.39 5.18 -5.79
CA THR A 296 18.97 5.92 -4.64
C THR A 296 17.97 6.83 -3.89
N LYS A 297 16.80 7.10 -4.48
CA LYS A 297 15.74 7.95 -3.90
C LYS A 297 14.37 7.26 -4.03
N VAL A 298 13.36 7.69 -3.26
CA VAL A 298 12.01 7.12 -3.24
C VAL A 298 11.30 7.34 -4.59
N THR A 299 11.32 6.31 -5.45
CA THR A 299 10.73 6.32 -6.80
C THR A 299 9.28 5.80 -6.82
N ASN A 300 8.65 5.80 -8.00
CA ASN A 300 7.36 5.12 -8.20
C ASN A 300 7.40 3.62 -7.86
N GLN A 301 8.57 2.96 -7.97
CA GLN A 301 8.73 1.53 -7.67
C GLN A 301 8.54 1.24 -6.19
N VAL A 302 9.08 2.10 -5.31
CA VAL A 302 8.90 2.00 -3.85
C VAL A 302 7.42 2.14 -3.47
N PHE A 303 6.68 3.07 -4.08
CA PHE A 303 5.24 3.22 -3.82
C PHE A 303 4.41 2.02 -4.31
N ARG A 304 4.79 1.36 -5.41
CA ARG A 304 4.15 0.11 -5.84
C ARG A 304 4.48 -1.05 -4.89
N HIS A 305 5.76 -1.20 -4.54
CA HIS A 305 6.22 -2.23 -3.61
C HIS A 305 5.55 -2.09 -2.23
N ALA A 306 5.37 -0.87 -1.72
CA ALA A 306 4.59 -0.61 -0.51
C ALA A 306 3.10 -1.03 -0.65
N LYS A 307 2.41 -0.71 -1.77
CA LYS A 307 1.04 -1.19 -2.03
C LYS A 307 0.97 -2.73 -2.02
N HIS A 308 1.96 -3.40 -2.60
CA HIS A 308 2.00 -4.87 -2.68
C HIS A 308 2.31 -5.54 -1.33
N ASN A 309 3.11 -4.92 -0.47
CA ASN A 309 3.38 -5.39 0.90
C ASN A 309 2.29 -4.93 1.92
N GLY A 310 1.05 -4.76 1.48
CA GLY A 310 -0.09 -4.40 2.33
C GLY A 310 -0.10 -2.96 2.90
N ALA A 311 0.96 -2.17 2.71
CA ALA A 311 1.05 -0.77 3.17
C ALA A 311 0.27 0.20 2.24
N VAL A 312 -0.99 -0.14 1.94
CA VAL A 312 -1.88 0.56 1.00
C VAL A 312 -2.18 2.02 1.37
N TYR A 313 -1.96 2.39 2.64
CA TYR A 313 -2.01 3.77 3.13
C TYR A 313 -0.84 4.63 2.61
N ILE A 314 0.31 4.06 2.28
CA ILE A 314 1.45 4.83 1.74
C ILE A 314 1.18 5.19 0.27
N ASN A 315 1.01 6.48 -0.01
CA ASN A 315 0.71 6.97 -1.36
C ASN A 315 1.54 8.20 -1.76
N LYS A 316 1.98 8.21 -3.03
CA LYS A 316 2.88 9.22 -3.60
C LYS A 316 2.39 10.68 -3.44
N PRO A 317 1.10 11.03 -3.63
CA PRO A 317 0.62 12.39 -3.39
C PRO A 317 0.79 12.83 -1.94
N LYS A 318 0.35 12.02 -0.96
CA LYS A 318 0.46 12.31 0.48
C LYS A 318 1.92 12.47 0.91
N MET A 319 2.79 11.55 0.53
CA MET A 319 4.22 11.58 0.89
C MET A 319 4.99 12.70 0.18
N ARG A 320 4.48 13.27 -0.92
CA ARG A 320 5.06 14.48 -1.54
C ARG A 320 4.49 15.78 -0.96
N HIS A 321 3.33 15.73 -0.32
CA HIS A 321 2.67 16.90 0.25
C HIS A 321 3.34 17.40 1.53
N TYR A 322 3.85 16.49 2.38
CA TYR A 322 4.42 16.81 3.70
C TYR A 322 5.94 16.60 3.84
N VAL A 323 6.67 16.27 2.77
CA VAL A 323 8.10 15.92 2.87
C VAL A 323 8.99 17.07 3.38
N HIS A 324 8.57 18.33 3.24
CA HIS A 324 9.27 19.45 3.90
C HIS A 324 8.98 19.49 5.41
N CYS A 325 7.78 19.12 5.88
CA CYS A 325 7.51 19.00 7.31
C CYS A 325 8.37 17.89 7.94
N TYR A 326 8.54 16.77 7.23
CA TYR A 326 9.49 15.72 7.61
C TYR A 326 10.95 16.20 7.54
N ALA A 327 11.32 16.99 6.53
CA ALA A 327 12.64 17.59 6.44
C ALA A 327 12.95 18.51 7.62
N LEU A 328 11.98 19.32 8.08
CA LEU A 328 12.15 20.13 9.28
C LEU A 328 12.37 19.23 10.50
N HIS A 329 11.54 18.21 10.71
CA HIS A 329 11.69 17.25 11.81
C HIS A 329 13.04 16.50 11.81
N CYS A 330 13.64 16.22 10.64
CA CYS A 330 14.93 15.54 10.51
C CYS A 330 16.16 16.47 10.57
N LEU A 331 16.00 17.78 10.32
CA LEU A 331 17.09 18.77 10.39
C LEU A 331 17.12 19.48 11.75
N ASP A 332 15.95 19.86 12.26
CA ASP A 332 15.74 20.52 13.54
C ASP A 332 14.46 19.98 14.20
N SER A 333 14.64 18.95 15.02
CA SER A 333 13.55 18.33 15.75
C SER A 333 13.00 19.23 16.85
N GLU A 334 13.80 20.14 17.42
CA GLU A 334 13.35 21.07 18.46
C GLU A 334 12.43 22.14 17.88
N GLN A 335 12.86 22.83 16.81
CA GLN A 335 12.04 23.82 16.13
C GLN A 335 10.77 23.18 15.53
N SER A 336 10.87 21.96 15.00
CA SER A 336 9.69 21.17 14.57
C SER A 336 8.72 20.93 15.72
N ASN A 337 9.21 20.49 16.88
CA ASN A 337 8.40 20.19 18.06
C ASN A 337 7.78 21.46 18.68
N HIS A 338 8.52 22.56 18.72
CA HIS A 338 8.02 23.88 19.12
C HIS A 338 6.91 24.38 18.20
N LEU A 339 7.09 24.26 16.87
CA LEU A 339 6.09 24.65 15.88
C LEU A 339 4.80 23.80 15.99
N ARG A 340 4.92 22.52 16.33
CA ARG A 340 3.77 21.63 16.60
C ARG A 340 2.98 22.08 17.84
N ARG A 341 3.66 22.41 18.95
CA ARG A 341 3.02 22.93 20.18
C ARG A 341 2.22 24.20 19.88
N ILE A 342 2.85 25.22 19.29
CA ILE A 342 2.20 26.51 19.01
C ILE A 342 0.98 26.36 18.11
N TYR A 343 1.06 25.54 17.05
CA TYR A 343 -0.09 25.38 16.15
C TYR A 343 -1.21 24.54 16.78
N LYS A 344 -0.91 23.58 17.65
CA LYS A 344 -1.94 22.88 18.44
C LYS A 344 -2.61 23.82 19.45
N GLU A 345 -1.84 24.59 20.21
CA GLU A 345 -2.32 25.53 21.22
C GLU A 345 -3.28 26.58 20.62
N ARG A 346 -2.97 27.07 19.41
CA ARG A 346 -3.82 28.00 18.65
C ARG A 346 -5.04 27.33 17.99
N GLY A 347 -5.21 26.02 18.12
CA GLY A 347 -6.28 25.26 17.45
C GLY A 347 -6.14 25.22 15.92
N GLU A 348 -4.94 25.46 15.39
CA GLU A 348 -4.71 25.64 13.97
C GLU A 348 -4.83 24.36 13.14
N ASN A 349 -5.21 24.54 11.89
CA ASN A 349 -5.37 23.42 10.96
C ASN A 349 -4.02 22.93 10.42
N VAL A 350 -3.95 21.65 10.04
CA VAL A 350 -2.73 21.04 9.48
C VAL A 350 -2.24 21.75 8.21
N GLY A 351 -3.13 22.40 7.45
CA GLY A 351 -2.73 23.24 6.32
C GLY A 351 -1.90 24.44 6.74
N ALA A 352 -2.31 25.18 7.78
CA ALA A 352 -1.57 26.32 8.33
C ALA A 352 -0.21 25.89 8.89
N TRP A 353 -0.18 24.87 9.76
CA TRP A 353 1.07 24.29 10.29
C TRP A 353 2.01 23.85 9.16
N ARG A 354 1.48 23.15 8.15
CA ARG A 354 2.24 22.70 6.98
C ARG A 354 2.86 23.86 6.20
N GLN A 355 2.17 24.99 6.04
CA GLN A 355 2.79 26.16 5.39
C GLN A 355 3.86 26.79 6.28
N ALA A 356 3.63 26.86 7.60
CA ALA A 356 4.59 27.39 8.55
C ALA A 356 5.93 26.64 8.55
N CYS A 357 5.91 25.31 8.32
CA CYS A 357 7.13 24.50 8.17
C CYS A 357 8.08 24.97 7.05
N TYR A 358 7.67 25.83 6.11
CA TYR A 358 8.59 26.37 5.11
C TYR A 358 9.55 27.43 5.68
N TYR A 359 9.14 28.25 6.66
CA TYR A 359 9.98 29.37 7.12
C TYR A 359 11.28 28.93 7.80
N PRO A 360 11.29 27.97 8.76
CA PRO A 360 12.55 27.53 9.37
C PRO A 360 13.49 26.84 8.38
N LEU A 361 12.95 26.09 7.41
CA LEU A 361 13.75 25.48 6.36
C LEU A 361 14.45 26.49 5.44
N VAL A 362 13.83 27.66 5.23
CA VAL A 362 14.43 28.75 4.47
C VAL A 362 15.52 29.46 5.29
N ALA A 363 15.37 29.55 6.63
CA ALA A 363 16.45 30.02 7.51
C ALA A 363 17.66 29.05 7.51
N ILE A 364 17.42 27.76 7.72
CA ILE A 364 18.45 26.71 7.63
C ILE A 364 19.12 26.72 6.24
N ALA A 365 18.37 26.97 5.16
CA ALA A 365 18.92 27.12 3.81
C ALA A 365 19.84 28.34 3.68
N ARG A 366 19.44 29.51 4.20
CA ARG A 366 20.25 30.74 4.21
C ARG A 366 21.59 30.51 4.92
N GLU A 367 21.56 29.91 6.10
CA GLU A 367 22.75 29.55 6.90
C GLU A 367 23.68 28.58 6.17
N ASN A 368 23.15 27.71 5.32
CA ASN A 368 23.88 26.74 4.50
C ASN A 368 24.16 27.26 3.07
N ASN A 369 24.43 28.56 2.90
CA ASN A 369 24.75 29.20 1.62
C ASN A 369 23.71 28.96 0.50
N TRP A 370 22.44 28.73 0.87
CA TRP A 370 21.31 28.38 0.00
C TRP A 370 21.36 27.00 -0.67
N ASP A 371 22.27 26.12 -0.26
CA ASP A 371 22.43 24.74 -0.76
C ASP A 371 21.40 23.76 -0.15
N ILE A 372 20.12 23.92 -0.53
CA ILE A 372 19.04 23.07 -0.01
C ILE A 372 19.11 21.61 -0.51
N GLU A 373 19.71 21.35 -1.67
CA GLU A 373 19.92 19.98 -2.15
C GLU A 373 21.02 19.28 -1.35
N GLY A 374 22.14 19.94 -1.08
CA GLY A 374 23.20 19.40 -0.23
C GLY A 374 22.75 19.23 1.23
N ILE A 375 21.94 20.14 1.80
CA ILE A 375 21.31 19.92 3.12
C ILE A 375 20.53 18.60 3.15
N PHE A 376 19.70 18.34 2.15
CA PHE A 376 18.94 17.08 2.06
C PHE A 376 19.86 15.88 1.86
N ASN A 377 20.91 15.98 1.04
CA ASN A 377 21.82 14.88 0.76
C ASN A 377 22.83 14.61 1.91
N ARG A 378 23.14 15.60 2.76
CA ARG A 378 23.96 15.48 3.98
C ARG A 378 23.23 14.69 5.08
N ASN A 379 21.89 14.76 5.14
CA ASN A 379 21.10 14.08 6.16
C ASN A 379 20.68 12.65 5.76
N GLU A 380 20.96 11.67 6.62
CA GLU A 380 20.69 10.25 6.39
C GLU A 380 19.24 9.90 6.04
N LYS A 381 18.27 10.56 6.69
CA LYS A 381 16.84 10.32 6.49
C LYS A 381 16.27 11.09 5.30
N LEU A 382 16.96 12.15 4.84
CA LEU A 382 16.50 13.03 3.76
C LEU A 382 17.19 12.77 2.41
N LYS A 383 18.37 12.16 2.39
CA LYS A 383 19.12 11.84 1.15
C LYS A 383 18.33 10.98 0.18
N ILE A 384 17.38 10.19 0.68
CA ILE A 384 16.46 9.36 -0.12
C ILE A 384 15.26 10.11 -0.70
N TRP A 385 15.02 11.36 -0.30
CA TRP A 385 13.91 12.18 -0.79
C TRP A 385 14.35 13.19 -1.86
N TYR A 386 13.38 13.74 -2.58
CA TYR A 386 13.57 14.85 -3.51
C TYR A 386 13.13 16.14 -2.83
N VAL A 387 13.94 17.21 -2.87
CA VAL A 387 13.54 18.52 -2.35
C VAL A 387 12.26 18.99 -3.07
N PRO A 388 11.24 19.51 -2.35
CA PRO A 388 10.04 20.05 -2.98
C PRO A 388 10.32 21.25 -3.87
N THR A 389 9.66 21.31 -5.03
CA THR A 389 9.76 22.46 -5.95
C THR A 389 9.34 23.77 -5.27
N LYS A 390 8.32 23.75 -4.40
CA LYS A 390 7.92 24.94 -3.64
C LYS A 390 8.97 25.38 -2.61
N LEU A 391 9.72 24.45 -2.02
CA LEU A 391 10.83 24.79 -1.10
C LEU A 391 11.99 25.44 -1.88
N ARG A 392 12.45 24.82 -2.98
CA ARG A 392 13.46 25.45 -3.87
C ARG A 392 13.02 26.84 -4.34
N GLN A 393 11.76 27.01 -4.77
CA GLN A 393 11.22 28.30 -5.19
C GLN A 393 11.26 29.35 -4.08
N LEU A 394 10.91 29.00 -2.85
CA LEU A 394 10.99 29.92 -1.70
C LEU A 394 12.45 30.26 -1.37
N CYS A 395 13.36 29.29 -1.33
CA CYS A 395 14.79 29.55 -1.11
C CYS A 395 15.39 30.47 -2.18
N HIS A 396 15.08 30.26 -3.47
CA HIS A 396 15.52 31.17 -4.53
C HIS A 396 14.90 32.57 -4.42
N MET A 397 13.63 32.66 -4.04
CA MET A 397 12.91 33.94 -3.90
C MET A 397 13.47 34.78 -2.75
N GLU A 398 13.70 34.20 -1.57
CA GLU A 398 14.29 34.95 -0.45
C GLU A 398 15.76 35.30 -0.71
N ARG A 399 16.56 34.39 -1.29
CA ARG A 399 17.93 34.70 -1.72
C ARG A 399 18.00 35.92 -2.63
N SER A 400 17.08 36.02 -3.60
CA SER A 400 17.04 37.17 -4.51
C SER A 400 16.63 38.49 -3.85
N LYS A 401 15.98 38.47 -2.67
CA LYS A 401 15.69 39.67 -1.88
C LYS A 401 16.89 40.11 -1.03
N GLU A 402 17.76 39.18 -0.63
CA GLU A 402 18.98 39.46 0.15
C GLU A 402 20.16 39.89 -0.72
N CYS A 403 19.98 39.90 -2.05
CA CYS A 403 20.91 40.48 -3.02
C CYS A 403 20.36 41.76 -3.69
N GLN A 404 19.36 42.40 -3.05
CA GLN A 404 18.74 43.67 -3.44
C GLN A 404 18.83 44.68 -2.29
#